data_AF-A0A2G4R8N5-F1
#
_entry.id   AF-A0A2G4R8N5-F1
#
_cell.length_a   1.000
_cell.length_b   1.000
_cell.length_c   1.000
_cell.angle_alpha   90.00
_cell.angle_beta   90.00
_cell.angle_gamma   90.00
#
_symmetry.space_group_name_H-M   'P 1'
#
loop_
_entity.id
_entity.type
_entity.pdbx_description
1 polymer ?
#
loop_
_entity_poly.entity_id
_entity_poly.type
_entity_poly.pdbx_seq_one_letter_code
_entity_poly.pdbx_strand_id
1 'polypeptide(L)'
;MGTDMLRLLGSHYHFRRTIPHVLLPLLGRTEISLSLQTNSKRVARERAAGLYARTEEFFSKAKVMYEDASPEDLRKLIALYQDIIRDTHRMIAIEDERVKAERTYEQAHGSTSTRCRA
;
A
#
# COMPACT_ATOMS: atom_id res chain seq x y z
N MET A 1 16.45 -1.09 15.82
CA MET A 1 15.90 -2.06 14.86
C MET A 1 15.41 -1.30 13.63
N GLY A 2 16.27 -1.12 12.63
CA GLY A 2 15.94 -0.36 11.43
C GLY A 2 14.97 -1.15 10.55
N THR A 3 13.67 -0.89 10.69
CA THR A 3 12.64 -1.42 9.79
C THR A 3 12.72 -0.64 8.49
N ASP A 4 13.48 -1.14 7.52
CA ASP A 4 13.36 -0.72 6.14
C ASP A 4 12.00 -1.23 5.61
N MET A 5 10.95 -0.49 5.98
CA MET A 5 9.56 -0.67 5.57
C MET A 5 9.38 -0.51 4.07
N LEU A 6 10.38 0.08 3.40
CA LEU A 6 10.38 0.37 1.98
C LEU A 6 11.53 -0.40 1.32
N ARG A 7 11.21 -1.15 0.28
CA ARG A 7 12.20 -1.77 -0.61
C ARG A 7 12.07 -1.16 -1.99
N LEU A 8 13.15 -0.63 -2.56
CA LEU A 8 13.16 -0.23 -3.96
C LEU A 8 13.31 -1.48 -4.83
N LEU A 9 12.34 -1.77 -5.68
CA LEU A 9 12.37 -2.86 -6.66
C LEU A 9 12.19 -2.26 -8.05
N GLY A 10 13.24 -2.33 -8.87
CA GLY A 10 13.28 -1.62 -10.15
C GLY A 10 13.12 -0.11 -9.97
N SER A 11 12.09 0.45 -10.58
CA SER A 11 11.76 1.88 -10.51
C SER A 11 10.77 2.26 -9.39
N HIS A 12 10.26 1.30 -8.60
CA HIS A 12 9.18 1.57 -7.64
C HIS A 12 9.52 1.12 -6.22
N TYR A 13 9.09 1.90 -5.24
CA TYR A 13 9.12 1.52 -3.84
C TYR A 13 8.01 0.51 -3.53
N HIS A 14 8.35 -0.46 -2.70
CA HIS A 14 7.47 -1.51 -2.21
C HIS A 14 7.40 -1.43 -0.69
N PHE A 15 6.19 -1.52 -0.15
CA PHE A 15 5.96 -1.69 1.27
C PHE A 15 6.23 -3.13 1.67
N ARG A 16 7.04 -3.33 2.73
CA ARG A 16 7.30 -4.63 3.31
C ARG A 16 6.94 -4.64 4.78
N ARG A 17 6.15 -5.63 5.19
CA ARG A 17 5.76 -5.82 6.59
C ARG A 17 5.71 -7.29 6.97
N THR A 18 6.39 -7.63 8.05
CA THR A 18 6.37 -8.98 8.63
C THR A 18 5.00 -9.28 9.23
N ILE A 19 4.48 -10.47 8.94
CA ILE A 19 3.24 -10.98 9.52
C ILE A 19 3.57 -11.60 10.89
N PRO A 20 2.80 -11.31 11.96
CA PRO A 20 2.99 -11.96 13.27
C PRO A 20 2.96 -13.48 13.17
N HIS A 21 3.81 -14.17 13.95
CA HIS A 21 3.93 -15.64 13.93
C HIS A 21 2.60 -16.39 14.10
N VAL A 22 1.71 -15.85 14.93
CA VAL A 22 0.36 -16.39 15.18
C VAL A 22 -0.52 -16.42 13.92
N LEU A 23 -0.27 -15.56 12.93
CA LEU A 23 -1.06 -15.49 11.69
C LEU A 23 -0.39 -16.20 10.51
N LEU A 24 0.85 -16.67 10.65
CA LEU A 24 1.55 -17.41 9.60
C LEU A 24 0.82 -18.68 9.16
N PRO A 25 0.29 -19.54 10.07
CA PRO A 25 -0.43 -20.74 9.66
C PRO A 25 -1.70 -20.42 8.88
N LEU A 26 -2.28 -19.25 9.13
CA LEU A 26 -3.54 -18.83 8.51
C LEU A 26 -3.33 -18.20 7.13
N LEU A 27 -2.31 -17.37 6.98
CA LEU A 27 -2.06 -16.61 5.76
C LEU A 27 -1.10 -17.33 4.81
N GLY A 28 -0.36 -18.35 5.28
CA GLY A 28 0.61 -19.11 4.49
C GLY A 28 1.78 -18.28 3.96
N ARG A 29 1.97 -17.07 4.51
CA ARG A 29 3.00 -16.11 4.10
C ARG A 29 3.62 -15.47 5.32
N THR A 30 4.91 -15.19 5.24
CA THR A 30 5.71 -14.56 6.29
C THR A 30 5.76 -13.04 6.21
N GLU A 31 5.49 -12.50 5.02
CA GLU A 31 5.63 -11.07 4.75
C GLU A 31 4.51 -10.60 3.82
N ILE A 32 4.04 -9.38 4.09
CA ILE A 32 3.25 -8.58 3.17
C ILE A 32 4.25 -7.77 2.34
N SER A 33 4.21 -7.95 1.03
CA SER A 33 4.98 -7.15 0.07
C SER A 33 4.02 -6.54 -0.94
N LEU A 34 3.85 -5.22 -0.90
CA LEU A 34 2.96 -4.47 -1.80
C LEU A 34 3.73 -3.42 -2.57
N SER A 35 3.53 -3.33 -3.88
CA SER A 35 4.11 -2.25 -4.67
C SER A 35 3.37 -0.94 -4.38
N LEU A 36 4.10 0.13 -4.08
CA LEU A 36 3.52 1.47 -3.90
C LEU A 36 3.43 2.23 -5.22
N GLN A 37 3.88 1.63 -6.32
CA GLN A 37 3.88 2.19 -7.68
C GLN A 37 4.43 3.63 -7.77
N THR A 38 5.40 3.97 -6.94
CA THR A 38 6.00 5.30 -6.92
C THR A 38 7.51 5.20 -6.82
N ASN A 39 8.22 6.07 -7.55
CA ASN A 39 9.67 6.25 -7.45
C ASN A 39 10.04 7.38 -6.46
N SER A 40 9.04 8.07 -5.87
CA SER A 40 9.27 9.13 -4.90
C SER A 40 9.30 8.56 -3.49
N LYS A 41 10.43 8.73 -2.79
CA LYS A 41 10.62 8.24 -1.42
C LYS A 41 9.64 8.89 -0.44
N ARG A 42 9.28 10.17 -0.63
CA ARG A 42 8.33 10.89 0.23
C ARG A 42 6.93 10.28 0.13
N VAL A 43 6.42 10.15 -1.10
CA VAL A 43 5.11 9.55 -1.38
C VAL A 43 5.08 8.09 -0.92
N ALA A 44 6.18 7.36 -1.12
CA ALA A 44 6.31 5.99 -0.63
C ALA A 44 6.17 5.91 0.90
N ARG A 45 6.80 6.82 1.66
CA ARG A 45 6.69 6.84 3.14
C ARG A 45 5.28 7.15 3.61
N GLU A 46 4.60 8.11 3.01
CA GLU A 46 3.22 8.45 3.36
C GLU A 46 2.27 7.28 3.11
N ARG A 47 2.37 6.66 1.93
CA ARG A 47 1.57 5.45 1.59
C ARG A 47 1.90 4.28 2.52
N ALA A 48 3.18 4.05 2.80
CA ALA A 48 3.60 2.99 3.72
C ALA A 48 3.11 3.24 5.16
N ALA A 49 3.10 4.48 5.64
CA ALA A 49 2.58 4.81 6.97
C ALA A 49 1.07 4.51 7.08
N GLY A 50 0.29 4.87 6.06
CA GLY A 50 -1.14 4.53 6.01
C GLY A 50 -1.39 3.02 6.00
N LEU A 51 -0.60 2.27 5.22
CA LEU A 51 -0.66 0.80 5.21
C LEU A 51 -0.22 0.20 6.53
N TYR A 52 0.81 0.76 7.15
CA TYR A 52 1.31 0.33 8.45
C TYR A 52 0.21 0.44 9.51
N ALA A 53 -0.46 1.59 9.61
CA ALA A 53 -1.53 1.80 10.58
C ALA A 53 -2.70 0.83 10.37
N ARG A 54 -3.15 0.63 9.12
CA ARG A 54 -4.23 -0.31 8.79
C ARG A 54 -3.86 -1.76 9.11
N THR A 55 -2.64 -2.17 8.77
CA THR A 55 -2.15 -3.53 9.04
C THR A 55 -1.89 -3.76 10.53
N GLU A 56 -1.48 -2.75 11.29
CA GLU A 56 -1.32 -2.83 12.74
C GLU A 56 -2.66 -3.05 13.45
N GLU A 57 -3.70 -2.30 13.06
CA GLU A 57 -5.04 -2.46 13.63
C GLU A 57 -5.60 -3.85 13.31
N PHE A 58 -5.39 -4.30 12.06
CA PHE A 58 -5.75 -5.65 11.64
C PHE A 58 -5.03 -6.72 12.47
N PHE A 59 -3.71 -6.63 12.63
CA PHE A 59 -2.95 -7.61 13.40
C PHE A 59 -3.34 -7.62 14.87
N SER A 60 -3.66 -6.45 15.44
CA SER A 60 -4.14 -6.34 16.82
C SER A 60 -5.50 -7.05 17.00
N LYS A 61 -6.46 -6.78 16.11
CA LYS A 61 -7.78 -7.45 16.11
C LYS A 61 -7.65 -8.96 15.85
N ALA A 62 -6.80 -9.32 14.90
CA ALA A 62 -6.54 -10.71 14.54
C ALA A 62 -5.92 -11.49 15.70
N LYS A 63 -4.98 -10.90 16.43
CA LYS A 63 -4.35 -11.53 17.60
C LYS A 63 -5.38 -11.83 18.69
N VAL A 64 -6.25 -10.86 19.00
CA VAL A 64 -7.32 -11.05 19.99
C VAL A 64 -8.30 -12.12 19.56
N MET A 65 -8.69 -12.14 18.27
CA MET A 65 -9.60 -13.16 17.76
C MET A 65 -8.95 -14.55 17.73
N TYR A 66 -7.69 -14.68 17.30
CA TYR A 66 -7.04 -15.97 17.05
C TYR A 66 -6.89 -16.85 18.30
N GLU A 67 -6.76 -16.24 19.49
CA GLU A 67 -6.68 -17.01 20.75
C GLU A 67 -7.99 -17.76 21.08
N ASP A 68 -9.14 -17.29 20.59
CA ASP A 68 -10.48 -17.87 20.82
C ASP A 68 -11.25 -18.17 19.51
N ALA A 69 -10.58 -18.15 18.35
CA ALA A 69 -11.27 -18.05 17.05
C ALA A 69 -11.97 -19.33 16.61
N SER A 70 -13.26 -19.20 16.28
CA SER A 70 -14.01 -20.16 15.48
C SER A 70 -13.51 -20.15 14.01
N PRO A 71 -13.61 -21.29 13.28
CA PRO A 71 -13.34 -21.34 11.84
C PRO A 71 -14.13 -20.34 10.98
N GLU A 72 -15.26 -19.79 11.46
CA GLU A 72 -15.94 -18.68 10.79
C GLU A 72 -15.23 -17.33 10.97
N ASP A 73 -14.69 -17.06 12.16
CA ASP A 73 -13.97 -15.82 12.42
C ASP A 73 -12.63 -15.80 11.69
N LEU A 74 -11.99 -16.96 11.53
CA LEU A 74 -10.83 -17.13 10.66
C LEU A 74 -11.17 -16.79 9.19
N ARG A 75 -12.34 -17.20 8.69
CA ARG A 75 -12.78 -16.85 7.33
C ARG A 75 -13.04 -15.35 7.17
N LYS A 76 -13.69 -14.71 8.14
CA LYS A 76 -13.90 -13.24 8.16
C LYS A 76 -12.56 -12.51 8.17
N LEU A 77 -11.58 -13.02 8.92
CA LEU A 77 -10.24 -12.45 9.00
C LEU A 77 -9.51 -12.50 7.65
N ILE A 78 -9.59 -13.64 6.94
CA ILE A 78 -9.02 -13.79 5.61
C ILE A 78 -9.70 -12.85 4.61
N ALA A 79 -11.03 -12.75 4.66
CA ALA A 79 -11.79 -11.84 3.78
C ALA A 79 -11.38 -10.36 4.02
N LEU A 80 -11.26 -9.95 5.28
CA LEU A 80 -10.85 -8.60 5.63
C LEU A 80 -9.41 -8.28 5.18
N TYR A 81 -8.51 -9.25 5.25
CA TYR A 81 -7.17 -9.13 4.70
C TYR A 81 -7.17 -8.97 3.17
N GLN A 82 -7.99 -9.75 2.45
CA GLN A 82 -8.15 -9.60 1.00
C GLN A 82 -8.73 -8.24 0.63
N ASP A 83 -9.69 -7.74 1.41
CA ASP A 83 -10.28 -6.41 1.22
C ASP A 83 -9.25 -5.31 1.41
N ILE A 84 -8.39 -5.39 2.45
CA ILE A 84 -7.29 -4.42 2.65
C ILE A 84 -6.35 -4.39 1.44
N ILE A 85 -5.98 -5.56 0.89
CA ILE A 85 -5.14 -5.63 -0.32
C ILE A 85 -5.86 -5.00 -1.52
N ARG A 86 -7.12 -5.36 -1.74
CA ARG A 86 -7.92 -4.86 -2.87
C ARG A 86 -8.10 -3.35 -2.80
N ASP A 87 -8.46 -2.83 -1.63
CA ASP A 87 -8.63 -1.39 -1.40
C ASP A 87 -7.32 -0.64 -1.58
N THR A 88 -6.21 -1.24 -1.15
CA THR A 88 -4.87 -0.67 -1.39
C THR A 88 -4.57 -0.56 -2.87
N HIS A 89 -4.79 -1.62 -3.66
CA HIS A 89 -4.60 -1.58 -5.11
C HIS A 89 -5.53 -0.56 -5.78
N ARG A 90 -6.78 -0.44 -5.32
CA ARG A 90 -7.75 0.53 -5.85
C ARG A 90 -7.35 1.97 -5.56
N MET A 91 -6.92 2.27 -4.33
CA MET A 91 -6.42 3.59 -3.95
C MET A 91 -5.18 3.99 -4.76
N ILE A 92 -4.26 3.05 -4.98
CA ILE A 92 -3.08 3.30 -5.82
C ILE A 92 -3.47 3.60 -7.26
N ALA A 93 -4.43 2.85 -7.83
CA ALA A 93 -4.89 3.06 -9.20
C ALA A 93 -5.56 4.43 -9.39
N ILE A 94 -6.45 4.82 -8.45
CA ILE A 94 -7.11 6.13 -8.48
C ILE A 94 -6.08 7.26 -8.40
N GLU A 95 -5.11 7.15 -7.51
CA GLU A 95 -4.09 8.19 -7.34
C GLU A 95 -3.15 8.28 -8.55
N ASP A 96 -2.82 7.16 -9.19
CA ASP A 96 -2.07 7.15 -10.46
C ASP A 96 -2.85 7.83 -11.58
N GLU A 97 -4.16 7.61 -11.65
CA GLU A 97 -5.05 8.26 -12.61
C GLU A 97 -5.15 9.77 -12.37
N ARG A 98 -5.21 10.21 -11.10
CA ARG A 98 -5.15 11.63 -10.74
C ARG A 98 -3.83 12.28 -11.14
N VAL A 99 -2.71 11.63 -10.85
CA VAL A 99 -1.37 12.15 -11.23
C VAL A 99 -1.23 12.22 -12.76
N LYS A 100 -1.73 11.22 -13.50
CA LYS A 100 -1.76 11.26 -14.97
C LYS A 100 -2.65 12.39 -15.49
N ALA A 101 -3.83 12.58 -14.91
CA ALA A 101 -4.74 13.65 -15.30
C ALA A 101 -4.13 15.03 -15.05
N GLU A 102 -3.48 15.24 -13.89
CA GLU A 102 -2.80 16.48 -13.53
C GLU A 102 -1.64 16.78 -14.49
N ARG A 103 -0.78 15.80 -14.79
CA ARG A 103 0.30 15.94 -15.79
C ARG A 103 -0.24 16.26 -17.19
N THR A 104 -1.36 15.65 -17.57
CA THR A 104 -1.99 15.91 -18.87
C THR A 104 -2.56 17.34 -18.92
N TYR A 105 -3.15 17.80 -17.83
CA TYR A 105 -3.63 19.18 -17.68
C TYR A 105 -2.47 20.19 -17.74
N GLU A 106 -1.39 19.92 -17.01
CA GLU A 106 -0.17 20.74 -17.03
C GLU A 106 0.51 20.76 -18.41
N GLN A 107 0.53 19.65 -19.15
CA GLN A 107 1.06 19.61 -20.52
C GLN A 107 0.17 20.39 -21.50
N ALA A 108 -1.15 20.28 -21.34
CA ALA A 108 -2.13 21.00 -22.17
C ALA A 108 -2.12 22.51 -21.89
N HIS A 109 -1.90 22.93 -20.64
CA HIS A 109 -1.91 24.36 -20.24
C HIS A 109 -0.51 25.00 -20.13
N GLY A 110 0.56 24.20 -20.11
CA GLY A 110 1.95 24.66 -20.05
C GLY A 110 2.59 24.96 -21.41
N SER A 111 1.87 24.74 -22.51
CA SER A 111 2.40 24.96 -23.87
C SER A 111 2.22 26.40 -24.41
N THR A 112 1.78 27.35 -23.57
CA THR A 112 1.58 28.76 -23.99
C THR A 112 2.60 29.70 -23.34
N SER A 113 3.90 29.42 -23.46
CA SER A 113 4.91 30.46 -23.21
C SER A 113 6.26 30.13 -23.85
N THR A 114 6.32 30.05 -25.18
CA THR A 114 7.54 30.48 -25.90
C THR A 114 7.26 30.74 -27.37
N ARG A 115 6.84 31.96 -27.70
CA ARG A 115 7.24 32.63 -28.95
C ARG A 115 7.05 34.14 -28.85
N CYS A 116 7.92 34.76 -28.06
CA CYS A 116 8.39 36.10 -28.36
C CYS A 116 9.75 35.94 -29.07
N ARG A 117 9.76 36.14 -30.39
CA ARG A 117 10.93 36.55 -31.18
C ARG A 117 10.40 37.66 -32.08
N ALA A 118 10.67 38.91 -31.71
CA ALA A 118 11.85 39.69 -32.11
C ALA A 118 11.64 40.28 -33.50
#